data_AF-A0A950LRU1-F1
#
_entry.id   AF-A0A950LRU1-F1
#
_cell.length_a   1.000
_cell.length_b   1.000
_cell.length_c   1.000
_cell.angle_alpha   90.00
_cell.angle_beta   90.00
_cell.angle_gamma   90.00
#
_symmetry.space_group_name_H-M   'P 1'
#
loop_
_entity.id
_entity.type
_entity.pdbx_description
1 polymer ?
#
loop_
_entity_poly.entity_id
_entity_poly.type
_entity_poly.pdbx_seq_one_letter_code
_entity_poly.pdbx_strand_id
1 'polypeptide(L)'
;MKRMAAVALLLPAALSLSFRPTDDSPRTFHGEIADSQCSMNVHSLTRSHQEMLKSKSMGGDATSCTLYCIRYMGGEFVLTTPNDVFYVDSTAAAHFAGQKVVVVGFLDEVKDHTRQ
;
A
#
# COMPACT_ATOMS: atom_id res chain seq x y z
N MET A 1 66.79 2.65 -30.37
CA MET A 1 66.25 2.31 -29.03
C MET A 1 65.90 3.60 -28.29
N LYS A 2 64.61 3.91 -28.13
CA LYS A 2 64.11 4.96 -27.22
C LYS A 2 62.79 4.44 -26.63
N ARG A 3 62.80 4.12 -25.34
CA ARG A 3 61.61 3.83 -24.52
C ARG A 3 61.34 5.06 -23.67
N MET A 4 60.13 5.62 -23.70
CA MET A 4 59.55 6.49 -22.65
C MET A 4 58.03 6.49 -22.93
N ALA A 5 57.27 5.60 -22.28
CA ALA A 5 56.52 5.83 -21.03
C ALA A 5 55.17 6.51 -21.28
N ALA A 6 54.12 5.68 -21.45
CA ALA A 6 52.74 6.12 -21.46
C ALA A 6 52.28 6.37 -20.01
N VAL A 7 51.93 7.62 -19.69
CA VAL A 7 51.33 7.99 -18.40
C VAL A 7 49.85 7.60 -18.47
N ALA A 8 49.49 6.51 -17.79
CA ALA A 8 48.09 6.12 -17.61
C ALA A 8 47.46 7.03 -16.55
N LEU A 9 46.58 7.93 -16.98
CA LEU A 9 45.78 8.77 -16.10
C LEU A 9 44.67 7.92 -15.47
N LEU A 10 44.87 7.47 -14.24
CA LEU A 10 43.85 6.77 -13.44
C LEU A 10 42.84 7.81 -12.93
N LEU A 11 41.66 7.86 -13.54
CA LEU A 11 40.51 8.63 -13.07
C LEU A 11 39.89 7.92 -11.84
N PRO A 12 39.85 8.52 -10.64
CA PRO A 12 39.12 7.92 -9.53
C PRO A 12 37.61 8.10 -9.78
N ALA A 13 36.91 6.99 -10.04
CA ALA A 13 35.46 6.95 -10.04
C ALA A 13 34.96 7.21 -8.60
N ALA A 14 34.51 8.43 -8.34
CA ALA A 14 33.85 8.77 -7.07
C ALA A 14 32.52 8.00 -6.99
N LEU A 15 32.53 6.92 -6.21
CA LEU A 15 31.33 6.16 -5.86
C LEU A 15 30.55 6.96 -4.81
N SER A 16 29.71 7.88 -5.29
CA SER A 16 28.80 8.65 -4.43
C SER A 16 27.78 7.70 -3.81
N LEU A 17 28.01 7.30 -2.56
CA LEU A 17 27.05 6.55 -1.76
C LEU A 17 25.92 7.52 -1.38
N SER A 18 24.86 7.56 -2.18
CA SER A 18 23.67 8.34 -1.88
C SER A 18 22.95 7.73 -0.68
N PHE A 19 23.20 8.26 0.52
CA PHE A 19 22.37 7.99 1.69
C PHE A 19 21.01 8.63 1.45
N ARG A 20 19.98 7.80 1.22
CA ARG A 20 18.59 8.23 1.31
C ARG A 20 18.22 8.21 2.80
N PRO A 21 17.93 9.36 3.43
CA PRO A 21 17.37 9.32 4.78
C PRO A 21 16.05 8.56 4.72
N THR A 22 15.91 7.54 5.56
CA THR A 22 14.61 6.94 5.83
C THR A 22 13.81 7.95 6.64
N ASP A 23 12.66 8.35 6.11
CA ASP A 23 11.74 9.23 6.82
C ASP A 23 10.98 8.39 7.85
N ASP A 24 11.59 8.20 9.02
CA ASP A 24 11.06 7.44 10.15
C ASP A 24 10.04 8.26 10.97
N SER A 25 9.33 9.19 10.34
CA SER A 25 8.28 9.98 10.99
C SER A 25 6.89 9.43 10.67
N PRO A 26 5.97 9.41 11.65
CA PRO A 26 4.61 8.96 11.39
C PRO A 26 3.91 9.93 10.45
N ARG A 27 3.22 9.37 9.46
CA ARG A 27 2.45 10.10 8.46
C ARG A 27 0.97 10.03 8.79
N THR A 28 0.24 11.02 8.29
CA THR A 28 -1.22 11.08 8.41
C THR A 28 -1.84 10.66 7.09
N PHE A 29 -2.77 9.72 7.13
CA PHE A 29 -3.48 9.18 5.99
C PHE A 29 -4.99 9.38 6.18
N HIS A 30 -5.67 9.75 5.09
CA HIS A 30 -7.11 9.95 5.08
C HIS A 30 -7.73 8.95 4.11
N GLY A 31 -8.70 8.16 4.57
CA GLY A 31 -9.29 7.13 3.74
C GLY A 31 -10.41 6.38 4.43
N GLU A 32 -10.82 5.28 3.83
CA GLU A 32 -11.81 4.35 4.36
C GLU A 32 -11.12 3.04 4.77
N ILE A 33 -11.48 2.49 5.94
CA ILE A 33 -11.06 1.12 6.28
C ILE A 33 -11.99 0.15 5.55
N ALA A 34 -11.48 -0.50 4.51
CA ALA A 34 -12.22 -1.39 3.62
C ALA A 34 -11.55 -2.77 3.52
N ASP A 35 -12.09 -3.64 2.68
CA ASP A 35 -11.49 -4.92 2.34
C ASP A 35 -10.60 -4.83 1.08
N SER A 36 -9.60 -5.70 1.00
CA SER A 36 -8.68 -5.80 -0.13
C SER A 36 -9.35 -6.05 -1.49
N GLN A 37 -10.45 -6.81 -1.54
CA GLN A 37 -11.04 -7.25 -2.82
C GLN A 37 -11.81 -6.12 -3.52
N CYS A 38 -12.57 -5.33 -2.77
CA CYS A 38 -13.26 -4.17 -3.33
C CYS A 38 -12.26 -3.04 -3.61
N SER A 39 -11.24 -2.87 -2.76
CA SER A 39 -10.26 -1.78 -2.89
C SER A 39 -9.24 -1.98 -4.01
N MET A 40 -8.97 -3.23 -4.41
CA MET A 40 -8.02 -3.58 -5.47
C MET A 40 -8.67 -4.04 -6.77
N ASN A 41 -9.95 -3.70 -6.99
CA ASN A 41 -10.69 -4.04 -8.21
C ASN A 41 -10.82 -5.55 -8.50
N VAL A 42 -10.83 -6.40 -7.47
CA VAL A 42 -11.13 -7.84 -7.65
C VAL A 42 -12.63 -8.04 -7.91
N HIS A 43 -13.46 -7.31 -7.16
CA HIS A 43 -14.93 -7.38 -7.25
C HIS A 43 -15.62 -6.00 -7.43
N SER A 44 -14.83 -4.95 -7.61
CA SER A 44 -15.30 -3.60 -7.90
C SER A 44 -14.63 -3.07 -9.16
N LEU A 45 -15.31 -2.18 -9.88
CA LEU A 45 -14.72 -1.44 -11.00
C LEU A 45 -14.17 -0.08 -10.55
N THR A 46 -14.55 0.39 -9.37
CA THR A 46 -14.30 1.74 -8.88
C THR A 46 -13.46 1.78 -7.60
N ARG A 47 -12.81 0.67 -7.25
CA ARG A 47 -12.05 0.52 -5.99
C ARG A 47 -12.89 0.83 -4.76
N SER A 48 -14.17 0.45 -4.77
CA SER A 48 -15.14 0.83 -3.75
C SER A 48 -16.24 -0.23 -3.56
N HIS A 49 -17.09 -0.08 -2.54
CA HIS A 49 -18.25 -0.98 -2.38
C HIS A 49 -19.44 -0.62 -3.30
N GLN A 50 -19.35 0.43 -4.12
CA GLN A 50 -20.52 0.97 -4.82
C GLN A 50 -21.26 -0.06 -5.68
N GLU A 51 -20.55 -0.89 -6.45
CA GLU A 51 -21.19 -1.89 -7.32
C GLU A 51 -21.82 -3.01 -6.49
N MET A 52 -21.14 -3.47 -5.45
CA MET A 52 -21.60 -4.56 -4.59
C MET A 52 -22.83 -4.15 -3.76
N LEU A 53 -22.88 -2.90 -3.30
CA LEU A 53 -24.05 -2.36 -2.61
C LEU A 53 -25.25 -2.16 -3.54
N LYS A 54 -24.99 -1.83 -4.82
CA LYS A 54 -26.04 -1.74 -5.84
C LYS A 54 -26.61 -3.13 -6.20
N SER A 55 -25.75 -4.15 -6.32
CA SER A 55 -26.19 -5.51 -6.65
C SER A 55 -26.86 -6.23 -5.48
N LYS A 56 -26.60 -5.80 -4.23
CA LYS A 56 -27.05 -6.46 -2.99
C LYS A 56 -26.62 -7.93 -2.90
N SER A 57 -25.53 -8.29 -3.59
CA SER A 57 -25.04 -9.68 -3.63
C SER A 57 -24.18 -10.03 -2.40
N MET A 58 -23.57 -9.04 -1.74
CA MET A 58 -22.69 -9.22 -0.57
C MET A 58 -22.79 -8.03 0.39
N GLY A 59 -23.48 -8.21 1.51
CA GLY A 59 -23.71 -7.16 2.51
C GLY A 59 -24.78 -6.15 2.10
N GLY A 60 -25.20 -5.32 3.06
CA GLY A 60 -26.18 -4.24 2.86
C GLY A 60 -25.59 -2.84 2.91
N ASP A 61 -24.36 -2.71 3.42
CA ASP A 61 -23.61 -1.46 3.59
C ASP A 61 -22.09 -1.74 3.57
N ALA A 62 -21.28 -0.69 3.54
CA ALA A 62 -19.82 -0.79 3.46
C ALA A 62 -19.21 -1.63 4.59
N THR A 63 -19.74 -1.49 5.81
CA THR A 63 -19.31 -2.23 6.99
C THR A 63 -19.57 -3.73 6.83
N SER A 64 -20.81 -4.12 6.52
CA SER A 64 -21.18 -5.52 6.34
C SER A 64 -20.50 -6.15 5.13
N CYS A 65 -20.30 -5.39 4.05
CA CYS A 65 -19.55 -5.85 2.87
C CYS A 65 -18.09 -6.13 3.24
N THR A 66 -17.41 -5.17 3.87
CA THR A 66 -16.02 -5.29 4.32
C THR A 66 -15.86 -6.51 5.23
N LEU A 67 -16.65 -6.59 6.31
CA LEU A 67 -16.56 -7.69 7.28
C LEU A 67 -16.87 -9.05 6.65
N TYR A 68 -17.77 -9.11 5.67
CA TYR A 68 -18.05 -10.33 4.93
C TYR A 68 -16.82 -10.79 4.14
N CYS A 69 -16.19 -9.88 3.40
CA CYS A 69 -14.98 -10.17 2.62
C CYS A 69 -13.83 -10.64 3.51
N ILE A 70 -13.59 -9.98 4.65
CA ILE A 70 -12.56 -10.42 5.62
C ILE A 70 -12.86 -11.82 6.13
N ARG A 71 -14.10 -12.08 6.56
CA ARG A 71 -14.46 -13.33 7.27
C ARG A 71 -14.59 -14.53 6.35
N TYR A 72 -15.10 -14.34 5.13
CA TYR A 72 -15.55 -15.45 4.28
C TYR A 72 -14.81 -15.57 2.95
N MET A 73 -14.05 -14.56 2.56
CA MET A 73 -13.39 -14.52 1.25
C MET A 73 -11.88 -14.36 1.33
N GLY A 74 -11.31 -14.41 2.54
CA GLY A 74 -9.86 -14.25 2.74
C GLY A 74 -9.36 -12.83 2.49
N GLY A 75 -10.24 -11.83 2.59
CA GLY A 75 -9.87 -10.43 2.48
C GLY A 75 -9.02 -9.96 3.67
N GLU A 76 -8.28 -8.88 3.46
CA GLU A 76 -7.50 -8.20 4.49
C GLU A 76 -7.99 -6.76 4.66
N PHE A 77 -7.80 -6.21 5.87
CA PHE A 77 -8.13 -4.81 6.12
C PHE A 77 -7.13 -3.90 5.41
N VAL A 78 -7.67 -2.94 4.67
CA VAL A 78 -6.89 -1.94 3.97
C VAL A 78 -7.45 -0.55 4.24
N LEU A 79 -6.58 0.46 4.17
CA LEU A 79 -6.95 1.86 4.11
C LEU A 79 -6.98 2.26 2.63
N THR A 80 -8.18 2.53 2.14
CA THR A 80 -8.41 2.97 0.77
C THR A 80 -8.49 4.47 0.71
N THR A 81 -7.59 5.07 -0.05
CA THR A 81 -7.56 6.49 -0.37
C THR A 81 -7.98 6.70 -1.83
N PRO A 82 -8.15 7.94 -2.31
CA PRO A 82 -8.48 8.18 -3.72
C PRO A 82 -7.46 7.60 -4.71
N ASN A 83 -6.18 7.52 -4.33
CA ASN A 83 -5.09 7.16 -5.23
C ASN A 83 -4.44 5.81 -4.87
N ASP A 84 -4.37 5.53 -3.57
CA ASP A 84 -3.57 4.44 -3.00
C ASP A 84 -4.40 3.54 -2.09
N VAL A 85 -3.95 2.30 -1.93
CA VAL A 85 -4.50 1.32 -0.99
C VAL A 85 -3.35 0.81 -0.14
N PHE A 86 -3.50 0.89 1.17
CA PHE A 86 -2.48 0.47 2.14
C PHE A 86 -3.02 -0.67 2.99
N TYR A 87 -2.26 -1.74 3.19
CA TYR A 87 -2.60 -2.75 4.19
C TYR A 87 -2.54 -2.16 5.59
N VAL A 88 -3.49 -2.55 6.44
CA VAL A 88 -3.59 -2.03 7.82
C VAL A 88 -3.23 -3.14 8.79
N ASP A 89 -2.03 -3.08 9.35
CA ASP A 89 -1.61 -3.93 10.46
C ASP A 89 -2.09 -3.33 11.80
N SER A 90 -3.39 -3.45 12.05
CA SER A 90 -3.97 -3.03 13.33
C SER A 90 -5.19 -3.87 13.68
N THR A 91 -5.21 -4.40 14.90
CA THR A 91 -6.37 -5.10 15.45
C THR A 91 -7.60 -4.19 15.60
N ALA A 92 -7.39 -2.87 15.64
CA ALA A 92 -8.46 -1.89 15.72
C ALA A 92 -9.20 -1.71 14.39
N ALA A 93 -8.62 -2.12 13.25
CA ALA A 93 -9.20 -1.89 11.92
C ALA A 93 -10.64 -2.43 11.81
N ALA A 94 -10.92 -3.58 12.44
CA ALA A 94 -12.25 -4.18 12.45
C ALA A 94 -13.33 -3.26 13.05
N HIS A 95 -12.99 -2.42 14.03
CA HIS A 95 -13.94 -1.48 14.65
C HIS A 95 -14.32 -0.32 13.72
N PHE A 96 -13.51 -0.08 12.68
CA PHE A 96 -13.68 1.02 11.73
C PHE A 96 -14.08 0.53 10.33
N ALA A 97 -14.42 -0.75 10.17
CA ALA A 97 -14.79 -1.34 8.88
C ALA A 97 -15.91 -0.54 8.18
N GLY A 98 -15.70 -0.16 6.93
CA GLY A 98 -16.58 0.66 6.10
C GLY A 98 -16.65 2.14 6.50
N GLN A 99 -15.81 2.60 7.44
CA GLN A 99 -15.82 3.99 7.93
C GLN A 99 -14.68 4.79 7.34
N LYS A 100 -14.94 6.08 7.10
CA LYS A 100 -13.92 7.08 6.79
C LYS A 100 -13.18 7.48 8.06
N VAL A 101 -11.86 7.39 8.03
CA VAL A 101 -10.98 7.60 9.18
C VAL A 101 -9.77 8.46 8.81
N VAL A 102 -9.10 8.95 9.86
CA VAL A 102 -7.73 9.45 9.79
C VAL A 102 -6.84 8.45 10.51
N VAL A 103 -5.83 7.93 9.81
CA VAL A 103 -4.84 7.00 10.36
C VAL A 103 -3.52 7.75 10.50
N VAL A 104 -2.92 7.67 11.68
CA VAL A 104 -1.55 8.18 11.92
C VAL A 104 -0.66 6.98 12.17
N GLY A 105 0.37 6.81 11.34
CA GLY A 105 1.22 5.63 11.41
C GLY A 105 2.41 5.68 10.46
N PHE A 106 3.16 4.60 10.41
CA PHE A 106 4.33 4.46 9.55
C PHE A 106 3.94 3.69 8.29
N LEU A 107 4.57 4.03 7.17
CA LEU A 107 4.51 3.22 5.97
C LEU A 107 5.72 2.30 5.98
N ASP A 108 5.49 0.99 6.06
CA ASP A 108 6.54 0.02 5.89
C ASP A 108 7.17 0.17 4.49
N GLU A 109 8.47 -0.12 4.37
CA GLU A 109 9.09 -0.22 3.06
C GLU A 109 8.30 -1.20 2.19
N VAL A 110 7.97 -0.79 0.96
CA VAL A 110 7.21 -1.61 0.01
C VAL A 110 7.94 -2.94 -0.16
N LYS A 111 7.44 -3.99 0.50
CA LYS A 111 7.73 -5.35 0.10
C LYS A 111 6.96 -5.55 -1.19
N ASP A 112 7.69 -5.62 -2.29
CA ASP A 112 7.13 -5.98 -3.58
C ASP A 112 6.38 -7.33 -3.43
N HIS A 113 5.05 -7.28 -3.33
CA HIS A 113 4.20 -8.47 -3.25
C HIS A 113 4.02 -9.15 -4.61
N THR A 114 4.85 -8.81 -5.61
CA THR A 114 4.98 -9.58 -6.86
C THR A 114 5.71 -10.91 -6.63
N ARG A 115 5.16 -11.76 -5.74
CA ARG A 115 5.34 -13.22 -5.69
C ARG A 115 4.52 -13.78 -4.54
N GLN A 116 3.40 -14.38 -4.87
CA GLN A 116 2.98 -15.71 -4.40
C GLN A 116 1.96 -16.27 -5.39
#